data_AF-A0A523ZNE1-F1
#
_entry.id   AF-A0A523ZNE1-F1
#
_cell.length_a   1.000
_cell.length_b   1.000
_cell.length_c   1.000
_cell.angle_alpha   90.00
_cell.angle_beta   90.00
_cell.angle_gamma   90.00
#
_symmetry.space_group_name_H-M   'P 1'
#
loop_
_entity.id
_entity.type
_entity.pdbx_description
1 polymer ?
#
loop_
_entity_poly.entity_id
_entity_poly.type
_entity_poly.pdbx_seq_one_letter_code
_entity_poly.pdbx_strand_id
1 'polypeptide(L)'
;IHTTVPGFTTFDQLETNLSVMEDLTLTPEEKKYLELVRTNHKESLFCQGCGTCLEQCTIAPDIPTLMRSYMYAYGYRDLPAAVRNIKSVKDNPIACADCSSCVVDCQMGFDIKEKVLDIIRLRDFPQEFFA
;
A
#
# COMPACT_ATOMS: atom_id res chain seq x y z
N ILE A 1 -11.65 -12.84 -11.15
CA ILE A 1 -10.25 -13.21 -10.85
C ILE A 1 -10.30 -14.61 -10.25
N HIS A 2 -9.52 -15.58 -10.76
CA HIS A 2 -9.56 -16.98 -10.31
C HIS A 2 -8.21 -17.52 -9.82
N THR A 3 -7.17 -16.69 -9.81
CA THR A 3 -5.80 -17.09 -9.49
C THR A 3 -5.17 -16.03 -8.61
N THR A 4 -4.46 -16.47 -7.57
CA THR A 4 -3.65 -15.62 -6.68
C THR A 4 -2.18 -16.03 -6.82
N VAL A 5 -1.27 -15.08 -6.58
CA VAL A 5 0.18 -15.33 -6.52
C VAL A 5 0.66 -14.87 -5.14
N PRO A 6 0.44 -15.68 -4.08
CA PRO A 6 0.80 -15.28 -2.72
C PRO A 6 2.32 -15.36 -2.54
N GLY A 7 2.90 -14.35 -1.89
CA GLY A 7 4.30 -14.36 -1.48
C GLY A 7 4.48 -15.04 -0.11
N PHE A 8 5.64 -15.62 0.14
CA PHE A 8 6.03 -16.21 1.41
C PHE A 8 7.54 -16.08 1.61
N THR A 9 7.99 -15.98 2.85
CA THR A 9 9.41 -15.93 3.23
C THR A 9 9.84 -17.12 4.10
N THR A 10 8.90 -17.99 4.50
CA THR A 10 9.16 -19.19 5.30
C THR A 10 8.40 -20.40 4.76
N PHE A 11 8.84 -21.61 5.11
CA PHE A 11 8.13 -22.84 4.77
C PHE A 11 6.76 -22.92 5.45
N ASP A 12 6.62 -22.46 6.70
CA ASP A 12 5.32 -22.45 7.38
C ASP A 12 4.27 -21.61 6.64
N GLN A 13 4.68 -20.45 6.09
CA GLN A 13 3.79 -19.62 5.25
C GLN A 13 3.43 -20.32 3.94
N LEU A 14 4.38 -21.05 3.32
CA LEU A 14 4.11 -21.85 2.13
C LEU A 14 3.06 -22.92 2.43
N GLU A 15 3.26 -23.72 3.48
CA GLU A 15 2.32 -24.78 3.88
C GLU A 15 0.94 -24.19 4.22
N THR A 16 0.89 -23.05 4.90
CA THR A 16 -0.37 -22.33 5.18
C THR A 16 -1.07 -21.88 3.89
N ASN A 17 -0.32 -21.38 2.91
CA ASN A 17 -0.91 -20.97 1.63
C ASN A 17 -1.42 -22.19 0.83
N LEU A 18 -0.72 -23.32 0.91
CA LEU A 18 -1.12 -24.56 0.24
C LEU A 18 -2.37 -25.18 0.88
N SER A 19 -2.51 -25.10 2.21
CA SER A 19 -3.67 -25.70 2.90
C SER A 19 -5.00 -25.05 2.49
N VAL A 20 -5.00 -23.78 2.08
CA VAL A 20 -6.18 -23.10 1.51
C VAL A 20 -6.72 -23.83 0.27
N MET A 21 -5.86 -24.52 -0.48
CA MET A 21 -6.25 -25.25 -1.69
C MET A 21 -6.90 -26.62 -1.41
N GLU A 22 -6.89 -27.08 -0.16
CA GLU A 22 -7.45 -28.39 0.22
C GLU A 22 -8.99 -28.40 0.16
N ASP A 23 -9.63 -27.31 0.58
CA ASP A 23 -11.08 -27.12 0.48
C ASP A 23 -11.42 -25.64 0.20
N LEU A 24 -11.96 -25.39 -0.99
CA LEU A 24 -12.38 -24.05 -1.43
C LEU A 24 -13.85 -23.74 -1.07
N THR A 25 -14.53 -24.65 -0.38
CA THR A 25 -15.94 -24.52 -0.05
C THR A 25 -16.14 -23.55 1.11
N LEU A 26 -16.66 -22.37 0.81
CA LEU A 26 -16.98 -21.38 1.85
C LEU A 26 -18.35 -21.65 2.48
N THR A 27 -18.40 -21.62 3.81
CA THR A 27 -19.63 -21.60 4.61
C THR A 27 -20.45 -20.33 4.36
N PRO A 28 -21.76 -20.33 4.65
CA PRO A 28 -22.60 -19.12 4.56
C PRO A 28 -22.06 -17.95 5.40
N GLU A 29 -21.51 -18.24 6.58
CA GLU A 29 -20.94 -17.27 7.50
C GLU A 29 -19.67 -16.61 6.91
N GLU A 30 -18.77 -17.40 6.34
CA GLU A 30 -17.57 -16.91 5.66
C GLU A 30 -17.92 -16.05 4.44
N LYS A 31 -18.90 -16.47 3.63
CA LYS A 31 -19.40 -15.67 2.50
C LYS A 31 -19.92 -14.32 2.97
N LYS A 32 -20.73 -14.31 4.03
CA LYS A 32 -21.27 -13.08 4.61
C LYS A 32 -20.16 -12.17 5.14
N TYR A 33 -19.13 -12.75 5.76
CA TYR A 33 -17.97 -12.00 6.23
C TYR A 33 -17.19 -11.36 5.07
N LEU A 34 -16.93 -12.09 3.99
CA LEU A 34 -16.25 -11.55 2.81
C LEU A 34 -17.02 -10.39 2.16
N GLU A 35 -18.36 -10.48 2.11
CA GLU A 35 -19.20 -9.38 1.61
C GLU A 35 -19.08 -8.12 2.47
N LEU A 36 -19.03 -8.26 3.80
CA LEU A 36 -18.83 -7.13 4.71
C LEU A 36 -17.47 -6.46 4.46
N VAL A 37 -16.40 -7.24 4.36
CA VAL A 37 -15.05 -6.73 4.08
C VAL A 37 -15.00 -6.01 2.74
N ARG A 38 -15.69 -6.53 1.71
CA ARG A 38 -15.80 -5.89 0.40
C ARG A 38 -16.46 -4.51 0.47
N THR A 39 -17.42 -4.30 1.37
CA THR A 39 -18.09 -3.00 1.49
C THR A 39 -17.32 -1.99 2.33
N ASN A 40 -16.36 -2.43 3.15
CA ASN A 40 -15.69 -1.58 4.13
C ASN A 40 -14.25 -1.20 3.74
N HIS A 41 -14.04 -0.78 2.49
CA HIS A 41 -12.73 -0.46 1.91
C HIS A 41 -11.97 0.70 2.59
N LYS A 42 -12.63 1.49 3.45
CA LYS A 42 -12.04 2.68 4.08
C LYS A 42 -10.80 2.38 4.94
N GLU A 43 -10.66 1.15 5.43
CA GLU A 43 -9.52 0.72 6.24
C GLU A 43 -8.42 0.00 5.43
N SER A 44 -8.60 -0.15 4.11
CA SER A 44 -7.59 -0.80 3.29
C SER A 44 -6.29 0.01 3.29
N LEU A 45 -5.15 -0.67 3.31
CA LEU A 45 -3.84 -0.05 3.09
C LEU A 45 -3.38 -0.24 1.63
N PHE A 46 -4.19 -0.91 0.82
CA PHE A 46 -3.79 -1.37 -0.50
C PHE A 46 -4.13 -0.34 -1.57
N CYS A 47 -3.10 0.37 -2.04
CA CYS A 47 -3.18 1.15 -3.26
C CYS A 47 -3.09 0.20 -4.47
N GLN A 48 -4.07 0.29 -5.38
CA GLN A 48 -4.07 -0.52 -6.61
C GLN A 48 -3.05 -0.03 -7.66
N GLY A 49 -2.44 1.14 -7.47
CA GLY A 49 -1.51 1.72 -8.44
C GLY A 49 -2.17 2.09 -9.77
N CYS A 50 -3.46 2.46 -9.76
CA CYS A 50 -4.24 2.73 -10.98
C CYS A 50 -3.78 3.97 -11.77
N GLY A 51 -2.99 4.85 -11.17
CA GLY A 51 -2.43 6.05 -11.82
C GLY A 51 -3.37 7.26 -11.90
N THR A 52 -4.66 7.14 -11.57
CA THR A 52 -5.63 8.27 -11.64
C THR A 52 -5.22 9.50 -10.82
N CYS A 53 -4.44 9.32 -9.76
CA CYS A 53 -3.89 10.42 -8.97
C CYS A 53 -2.84 11.26 -9.71
N LEU A 54 -2.13 10.66 -10.67
CA LEU A 54 -1.08 11.32 -11.46
C LEU A 54 -1.67 12.32 -12.46
N GLU A 55 -2.89 12.06 -12.95
CA GLU A 55 -3.63 12.98 -13.82
C GLU A 55 -4.15 14.21 -13.04
N GLN A 56 -4.41 14.04 -11.74
CA GLN A 56 -4.97 15.08 -10.87
C GLN A 56 -3.89 15.97 -10.22
N CYS A 57 -2.69 15.43 -9.99
CA CYS A 57 -1.61 16.14 -9.31
C CYS A 57 -0.35 16.21 -10.19
N THR A 58 -0.10 17.38 -10.76
CA THR A 58 1.04 17.63 -11.66
C THR A 58 2.37 17.92 -10.93
N ILE A 59 2.32 18.08 -9.61
CA ILE A 59 3.46 18.55 -8.80
C ILE A 59 4.02 17.49 -7.84
N ALA A 60 3.31 16.38 -7.60
CA ALA A 60 3.78 15.32 -6.71
C ALA A 60 4.50 14.22 -7.52
N PRO A 61 5.73 13.84 -7.14
CA PRO A 61 6.42 12.73 -7.80
C PRO A 61 5.75 11.40 -7.44
N ASP A 62 5.47 10.59 -8.46
CA ASP A 62 5.06 9.16 -8.38
C ASP A 62 4.28 8.75 -7.12
N ILE A 63 3.05 9.27 -6.98
CA ILE A 63 2.13 8.93 -5.87
C ILE A 63 1.98 7.41 -5.70
N PRO A 64 1.80 6.59 -6.76
CA PRO A 64 1.74 5.13 -6.61
C PRO A 64 2.94 4.51 -5.89
N THR A 65 4.16 4.94 -6.22
CA THR A 65 5.37 4.44 -5.54
C THR A 65 5.38 4.83 -4.06
N LEU A 66 5.00 6.07 -3.71
CA LEU A 66 4.91 6.51 -2.31
C LEU A 66 3.85 5.73 -1.53
N MET A 67 2.68 5.49 -2.13
CA MET A 67 1.62 4.68 -1.53
C MET A 67 2.04 3.22 -1.34
N ARG A 68 2.84 2.67 -2.26
CA ARG A 68 3.45 1.34 -2.10
C ARG A 68 4.44 1.31 -0.94
N SER A 69 5.25 2.35 -0.78
CA SER A 69 6.14 2.48 0.39
C SER A 69 5.35 2.56 1.69
N TYR A 70 4.20 3.26 1.70
CA TYR A 70 3.31 3.31 2.86
C TYR A 70 2.79 1.91 3.21
N MET A 71 2.39 1.13 2.21
CA MET A 71 1.96 -0.26 2.41
C MET A 71 3.09 -1.14 2.95
N TYR A 72 4.35 -0.97 2.50
CA TYR A 72 5.48 -1.69 3.08
C TYR A 72 5.69 -1.35 4.55
N ALA A 73 5.64 -0.06 4.91
CA ALA A 73 5.86 0.38 6.28
C ALA A 73 4.73 -0.06 7.23
N TYR A 74 3.46 0.12 6.85
CA TYR A 74 2.32 -0.10 7.74
C TYR A 74 1.60 -1.42 7.53
N GLY A 75 1.45 -1.84 6.27
CA GLY A 75 0.79 -3.10 5.94
C GLY A 75 1.69 -4.29 6.21
N TYR A 76 2.92 -4.28 5.68
CA TYR A 76 3.86 -5.40 5.82
C TYR A 76 4.81 -5.25 7.01
N ARG A 77 4.87 -4.08 7.64
CA ARG A 77 5.82 -3.77 8.72
C ARG A 77 7.28 -3.99 8.31
N ASP A 78 7.58 -3.75 7.03
CA ASP A 78 8.89 -3.87 6.40
C ASP A 78 9.40 -2.46 6.04
N LEU A 79 9.94 -1.78 7.06
CA LEU A 79 10.61 -0.48 6.89
C LEU A 79 11.79 -0.54 5.91
N PRO A 80 12.67 -1.56 5.92
CA PRO A 80 13.71 -1.68 4.89
C PRO A 80 13.16 -1.64 3.45
N ALA A 81 12.09 -2.38 3.16
CA ALA A 81 11.45 -2.37 1.85
C ALA A 81 10.82 -1.02 1.53
N ALA A 82 10.16 -0.38 2.51
CA ALA A 82 9.61 0.96 2.35
C ALA A 82 10.71 1.95 1.94
N VAL A 83 11.83 2.00 2.66
CA VAL A 83 12.96 2.90 2.40
C VAL A 83 13.59 2.62 1.03
N ARG A 84 13.83 1.34 0.69
CA ARG A 84 14.34 0.97 -0.64
C ARG A 84 13.41 1.46 -1.76
N ASN A 85 12.10 1.35 -1.56
CA ASN A 85 11.11 1.79 -2.54
C ASN A 85 10.96 3.32 -2.61
N ILE A 86 11.16 4.06 -1.52
CA ILE A 86 11.14 5.54 -1.55
C ILE A 86 12.32 6.09 -2.34
N LYS A 87 13.50 5.47 -2.25
CA LYS A 87 14.71 5.93 -2.97
C LYS A 87 14.59 5.89 -4.49
N SER A 88 13.67 5.10 -5.04
CA SER A 88 13.45 5.08 -6.50
C SER A 88 12.69 6.32 -6.99
N VAL A 89 12.05 7.07 -6.09
CA VAL A 89 11.38 8.33 -6.37
C VAL A 89 12.46 9.40 -6.59
N LYS A 90 12.78 9.68 -7.86
CA LYS A 90 13.82 10.64 -8.24
C LYS A 90 13.47 12.05 -7.77
N ASP A 91 14.48 12.73 -7.25
CA ASP A 91 14.48 14.03 -6.59
C ASP A 91 13.45 15.04 -7.16
N ASN A 92 12.42 15.28 -6.37
CA ASN A 92 11.74 16.57 -6.33
C ASN A 92 11.48 16.85 -4.85
N PRO A 93 11.70 18.08 -4.33
CA PRO A 93 11.10 18.47 -3.06
C PRO A 93 9.61 18.16 -3.13
N ILE A 94 9.09 17.60 -2.04
CA ILE A 94 7.75 17.03 -2.03
C ILE A 94 6.79 18.19 -1.94
N ALA A 95 6.25 18.59 -3.10
CA ALA A 95 5.32 19.69 -3.20
C ALA A 95 4.04 19.48 -2.36
N CYS A 96 3.77 18.25 -1.89
CA CYS A 96 2.63 17.98 -1.00
C CYS A 96 2.66 18.80 0.29
N ALA A 97 3.85 19.16 0.81
CA ALA A 97 3.98 20.01 1.99
C ALA A 97 3.55 21.47 1.72
N ASP A 98 3.70 21.92 0.47
CA ASP A 98 3.38 23.28 0.05
C ASP A 98 1.89 23.46 -0.29
N CYS A 99 1.16 22.37 -0.55
CA CYS A 99 -0.27 22.41 -0.81
C CYS A 99 -1.06 22.73 0.46
N SER A 100 -1.99 23.68 0.42
CA SER A 100 -2.95 23.90 1.51
C SER A 100 -3.95 22.73 1.62
N SER A 101 -4.41 22.20 0.48
CA SER A 101 -5.32 21.05 0.38
C SER A 101 -4.90 20.09 -0.73
N CYS A 102 -5.18 18.80 -0.57
CA CYS A 102 -4.97 17.81 -1.63
C CYS A 102 -6.08 17.91 -2.69
N VAL A 103 -5.72 18.00 -3.97
CA VAL A 103 -6.68 18.01 -5.09
C VAL A 103 -7.03 16.61 -5.58
N VAL A 104 -6.34 15.58 -5.07
CA VAL A 104 -6.53 14.19 -5.53
C VAL A 104 -7.76 13.59 -4.87
N ASP A 105 -8.76 13.28 -5.69
CA ASP A 105 -9.86 12.38 -5.35
C ASP A 105 -9.47 10.94 -5.68
N CYS A 106 -9.04 10.21 -4.65
CA CYS A 106 -8.61 8.82 -4.79
C CYS A 106 -9.84 7.91 -4.89
N GLN A 107 -9.89 7.07 -5.93
CA GLN A 107 -10.97 6.07 -6.11
C GLN A 107 -11.07 5.07 -4.96
N MET A 108 -9.98 4.88 -4.20
CA MET A 108 -9.94 4.03 -3.00
C MET A 108 -10.30 4.80 -1.71
N GLY A 109 -10.58 6.10 -1.80
CA GLY A 109 -10.92 6.96 -0.65
C GLY A 109 -9.73 7.35 0.24
N PHE A 110 -8.50 7.21 -0.24
CA PHE A 110 -7.31 7.55 0.55
C PHE A 110 -7.05 9.06 0.61
N ASP A 111 -6.70 9.53 1.82
CA ASP A 111 -6.00 10.80 1.97
C ASP A 111 -4.56 10.64 1.48
N ILE A 112 -4.33 11.03 0.23
CA ILE A 112 -3.02 10.92 -0.41
C ILE A 112 -1.99 11.83 0.27
N LYS A 113 -2.37 13.05 0.64
CA LYS A 113 -1.44 14.02 1.22
C LYS A 113 -0.93 13.52 2.57
N GLU A 114 -1.83 13.08 3.44
CA GLU A 114 -1.47 12.57 4.77
C GLU A 114 -0.51 11.38 4.65
N LYS A 115 -0.86 10.38 3.84
CA LYS A 115 -0.06 9.15 3.68
C LYS A 115 1.32 9.43 3.05
N VAL A 116 1.38 10.31 2.05
CA VAL A 116 2.63 10.71 1.40
C VAL A 116 3.56 11.46 2.36
N LEU A 117 3.04 12.42 3.12
CA LEU A 117 3.84 13.18 4.08
C LEU A 117 4.36 12.28 5.21
N ASP A 118 3.55 11.32 5.65
CA ASP A 118 3.94 10.40 6.70
C ASP A 118 5.03 9.41 6.24
N ILE A 119 4.95 8.88 5.02
CA ILE A 119 5.94 7.89 4.56
C ILE A 119 7.28 8.54 4.20
N ILE A 120 7.26 9.75 3.69
CA ILE A 120 8.49 10.30 3.10
C ILE A 120 9.52 10.78 4.13
N ARG A 121 9.12 10.98 5.38
CA ARG A 121 10.08 11.23 6.48
C ARG A 121 11.15 10.14 6.59
N LEU A 122 10.86 8.92 6.10
CA LEU A 122 11.81 7.81 6.08
C LEU A 122 12.94 8.00 5.06
N ARG A 123 12.77 8.86 4.04
CA ARG A 123 13.80 9.15 3.03
C ARG A 123 15.03 9.81 3.65
N ASP A 124 14.77 10.74 4.55
CA ASP A 124 15.79 11.63 5.12
C ASP A 124 16.33 11.10 6.47
N PHE A 125 15.83 9.94 6.92
CA PHE A 125 16.26 9.28 8.14
C PHE A 125 17.46 8.35 7.88
N PRO A 126 18.47 8.28 8.78
CA PRO A 126 19.66 7.48 8.55
C PRO A 126 19.33 5.97 8.44
N GLN A 127 19.95 5.29 7.48
CA GLN A 127 19.55 3.93 7.10
C GLN A 127 19.96 2.86 8.11
N GLU A 128 20.99 3.13 8.89
CA GLU A 128 21.48 2.25 9.95
C GLU A 128 20.41 1.91 10.99
N PHE A 129 19.35 2.71 11.08
CA PHE A 129 18.22 2.49 11.99
C PHE A 129 17.10 1.62 11.40
N PHE A 130 17.20 1.19 10.15
CA PHE A 130 16.23 0.32 9.49
C PHE A 130 16.77 -1.11 9.27
N ALA A 131 17.87 -1.48 9.92
CA ALA A 131 18.52 -2.79 9.80
C ALA A 131 17.78 -3.89 10.58
#